data_AF-A0A1H3BJ98-F1
#
_entry.id   AF-A0A1H3BJ98-F1
#
_cell.length_a   1.000
_cell.length_b   1.000
_cell.length_c   1.000
_cell.angle_alpha   90.00
_cell.angle_beta   90.00
_cell.angle_gamma   90.00
#
_symmetry.space_group_name_H-M   'P 1'
#
loop_
_entity.id
_entity.type
_entity.pdbx_description
1 polymer ?
#
loop_
_entity_poly.entity_id
_entity_poly.type
_entity_poly.pdbx_seq_one_letter_code
_entity_poly.pdbx_strand_id
1 'polypeptide(L)'
;MAGPGPRLWDIAYTLYTSVPLGRFTPDFSSETMELIRYQREKDAQERRRRIQLFFEAYGLPVPNNMKEWIIDRLVVLCDTIRNFAANGNQAFQKMMDEGHLAHYENEIQFIKKHYEDWI
;
A
#
# COMPACT_ATOMS: atom_id res chain seq x y z
N MET A 1 -6.79 -0.92 -14.76
CA MET A 1 -7.01 -1.95 -15.80
C MET A 1 -7.59 -3.16 -15.13
N ALA A 2 -8.70 -3.71 -15.66
CA ALA A 2 -9.16 -5.03 -15.26
C ALA A 2 -8.34 -6.07 -16.04
N GLY A 3 -7.79 -7.05 -15.35
CA GLY A 3 -7.04 -8.15 -15.93
C GLY A 3 -7.42 -9.47 -15.24
N PRO A 4 -7.15 -10.62 -15.86
CA PRO A 4 -7.39 -11.89 -15.21
C PRO A 4 -6.53 -12.00 -13.93
N GLY A 5 -7.15 -12.33 -12.80
CA GLY A 5 -6.46 -12.46 -11.53
C GLY A 5 -7.38 -12.96 -10.42
N PRO A 6 -6.82 -13.48 -9.31
CA PRO A 6 -7.61 -13.86 -8.14
C PRO A 6 -8.20 -12.60 -7.48
N ARG A 7 -9.39 -12.72 -6.89
CA ARG A 7 -10.07 -11.62 -6.18
C ARG A 7 -9.18 -10.93 -5.13
N LEU A 8 -8.29 -11.67 -4.48
CA LEU A 8 -7.37 -11.12 -3.47
C LEU A 8 -6.36 -10.13 -4.07
N TRP A 9 -6.04 -10.23 -5.35
CA TRP A 9 -5.15 -9.30 -6.05
C TRP A 9 -5.74 -7.88 -6.08
N ASP A 10 -7.02 -7.78 -6.43
CA ASP A 10 -7.74 -6.52 -6.47
C ASP A 10 -7.97 -5.98 -5.06
N ILE A 11 -8.37 -6.85 -4.12
CA ILE A 11 -8.55 -6.48 -2.70
C ILE A 11 -7.26 -5.89 -2.11
N ALA A 12 -6.10 -6.51 -2.35
CA ALA A 12 -4.84 -6.03 -1.82
C ALA A 12 -4.48 -4.64 -2.34
N TYR A 13 -4.73 -4.39 -3.64
CA TYR A 13 -4.51 -3.08 -4.23
C TYR A 13 -5.48 -2.02 -3.70
N THR A 14 -6.77 -2.35 -3.59
CA THR A 14 -7.77 -1.44 -3.01
C THR A 14 -7.45 -1.12 -1.56
N LEU A 15 -7.08 -2.12 -0.77
CA LEU A 15 -6.73 -1.94 0.64
C LEU A 15 -5.52 -1.01 0.79
N TYR A 16 -4.45 -1.26 0.02
CA TYR A 16 -3.23 -0.44 0.04
C TYR A 16 -3.48 1.02 -0.35
N THR A 17 -4.39 1.28 -1.29
CA THR A 17 -4.72 2.65 -1.71
C THR A 17 -5.76 3.34 -0.81
N SER A 18 -6.56 2.58 -0.06
CA SER A 18 -7.66 3.13 0.77
C SER A 18 -7.29 3.27 2.24
N VAL A 19 -6.31 2.51 2.71
CA VAL A 19 -5.76 2.60 4.07
C VAL A 19 -4.33 3.12 3.94
N PRO A 20 -3.91 4.12 4.73
CA PRO A 20 -2.56 4.66 4.62
C PRO A 20 -1.56 3.66 5.19
N LEU A 21 -1.15 2.64 4.41
CA LEU A 21 -0.24 1.57 4.88
C LEU A 21 1.24 1.96 4.83
N GLY A 22 1.58 3.11 4.26
CA GLY A 22 2.95 3.61 4.10
C GLY A 22 3.54 4.32 5.33
N ARG A 23 4.71 4.93 5.13
CA ARG A 23 5.48 5.67 6.16
C ARG A 23 4.85 7.00 6.58
N PHE A 24 3.91 7.48 5.80
CA PHE A 24 3.17 8.71 6.04
C PHE A 24 1.68 8.41 6.09
N THR A 25 0.95 9.22 6.84
CA THR A 25 -0.50 9.13 6.97
C THR A 25 -1.08 10.55 6.96
N PRO A 26 -2.31 10.75 6.47
CA PRO A 26 -3.02 12.00 6.70
C PRO A 26 -3.20 12.23 8.20
N ASP A 27 -2.99 13.47 8.64
CA ASP A 27 -3.37 13.89 9.99
C ASP A 27 -4.89 14.06 10.07
N PHE A 28 -5.58 13.03 10.57
CA PHE A 28 -7.03 13.05 10.72
C PHE A 28 -7.53 14.00 11.82
N SER A 29 -6.64 14.55 12.65
CA SER A 29 -6.98 15.57 13.64
C SER A 29 -6.89 17.00 13.10
N SER A 30 -6.23 17.19 11.96
CA SER A 30 -6.11 18.47 11.28
C SER A 30 -7.20 18.65 10.22
N GLU A 31 -7.70 19.89 10.09
CA GLU A 31 -8.63 20.27 9.01
C GLU A 31 -7.98 20.14 7.62
N THR A 32 -6.66 20.29 7.52
CA THR A 32 -5.91 20.27 6.25
C THR A 32 -5.57 18.86 5.77
N MET A 33 -5.69 17.84 6.64
CA MET A 33 -5.29 16.45 6.37
C MET A 33 -3.87 16.30 5.81
N GLU A 34 -2.96 17.15 6.26
CA GLU A 34 -1.57 17.12 5.86
C GLU A 34 -0.89 15.76 6.11
N LEU A 35 0.07 15.40 5.26
CA LEU A 35 0.81 14.15 5.40
C LEU A 35 1.85 14.26 6.52
N ILE A 36 1.63 13.54 7.61
CA ILE A 36 2.54 13.41 8.74
C ILE A 36 3.23 12.06 8.75
N ARG A 37 4.36 11.95 9.46
CA ARG A 37 5.04 10.66 9.66
C ARG A 37 4.18 9.75 10.54
N TYR A 38 4.14 8.46 10.16
CA TYR A 38 3.51 7.42 10.95
C TYR A 38 4.04 7.39 12.39
N GLN A 39 3.12 7.41 13.35
CA GLN A 39 3.35 7.27 14.79
C GLN A 39 2.69 5.99 15.26
N ARG A 40 3.48 4.96 15.56
CA ARG A 40 2.99 3.60 15.89
C ARG A 40 1.91 3.62 16.95
N GLU A 41 2.11 4.38 18.03
CA GLU A 41 1.23 4.44 19.20
C GLU A 41 -0.15 5.01 18.87
N LYS A 42 -0.25 5.90 17.87
CA LYS A 42 -1.50 6.55 17.46
C LYS A 42 -2.14 5.85 16.28
N ASP A 43 -1.34 5.55 15.26
CA ASP A 43 -1.83 5.21 13.93
C ASP A 43 -2.05 3.71 13.75
N ALA A 44 -1.38 2.85 14.53
CA ALA A 44 -1.55 1.40 14.41
C ALA A 44 -3.00 0.97 14.68
N GLN A 45 -3.63 1.53 15.72
CA GLN A 45 -5.01 1.22 16.07
C GLN A 45 -5.99 1.66 14.98
N GLU A 46 -5.77 2.85 14.39
CA GLU A 46 -6.64 3.35 13.32
C GLU A 46 -6.46 2.53 12.03
N ARG A 47 -5.24 2.09 11.70
CA ARG A 47 -5.01 1.17 10.58
C ARG A 47 -5.71 -0.17 10.80
N ARG A 48 -5.58 -0.76 11.99
CA ARG A 48 -6.31 -1.99 12.35
C ARG A 48 -7.81 -1.83 12.15
N ARG A 49 -8.39 -0.76 12.70
CA ARG A 49 -9.81 -0.46 12.57
C ARG A 49 -10.24 -0.33 11.10
N ARG A 50 -9.48 0.36 10.27
CA ARG A 50 -9.78 0.55 8.84
C ARG A 50 -9.67 -0.76 8.04
N ILE A 51 -8.68 -1.60 8.33
CA ILE A 51 -8.53 -2.91 7.70
C ILE A 51 -9.75 -3.78 8.07
N GLN A 52 -10.11 -3.86 9.35
CA GLN A 52 -11.29 -4.61 9.80
C GLN A 52 -12.57 -4.11 9.13
N LEU A 53 -12.82 -2.80 9.18
CA LEU A 53 -14.00 -2.18 8.57
C LEU A 53 -14.08 -2.44 7.06
N PHE A 54 -12.95 -2.40 6.35
CA PHE A 54 -12.89 -2.73 4.94
C PHE A 54 -13.38 -4.16 4.71
N PHE A 55 -12.80 -5.13 5.39
CA PHE A 55 -13.17 -6.54 5.19
C PHE A 55 -14.60 -6.85 5.63
N GLU A 56 -15.07 -6.26 6.73
CA GLU A 56 -16.47 -6.33 7.19
C GLU A 56 -17.44 -5.78 6.13
N ALA A 57 -17.14 -4.63 5.53
CA ALA A 57 -17.98 -4.04 4.49
C ALA A 57 -18.08 -4.91 3.22
N TYR A 58 -17.06 -5.72 2.93
CA TYR A 58 -17.07 -6.69 1.84
C TYR A 58 -17.60 -8.08 2.24
N GLY A 59 -18.01 -8.27 3.49
CA GLY A 59 -18.50 -9.55 4.01
C GLY A 59 -17.44 -10.66 4.01
N LEU A 60 -16.17 -10.30 4.20
CA LEU A 60 -15.04 -11.21 4.17
C LEU A 60 -14.27 -11.15 5.50
N PRO A 61 -13.68 -12.26 5.97
CA PRO A 61 -12.65 -12.20 7.00
C PRO A 61 -11.34 -11.63 6.41
N VAL A 62 -10.50 -11.05 7.26
CA VAL A 62 -9.13 -10.67 6.88
C VAL A 62 -8.32 -11.95 6.61
N PRO A 63 -7.77 -12.18 5.40
CA PRO A 63 -6.97 -13.37 5.12
C PRO A 63 -5.65 -13.36 5.89
N ASN A 64 -5.23 -14.52 6.41
CA ASN A 64 -3.97 -14.66 7.16
C ASN A 64 -2.74 -14.25 6.35
N ASN A 65 -2.78 -14.42 5.02
CA ASN A 65 -1.69 -14.07 4.11
C ASN A 65 -1.86 -12.69 3.44
N MET A 66 -2.66 -11.79 4.05
CA MET A 66 -2.97 -10.51 3.43
C MET A 66 -1.75 -9.58 3.36
N LYS A 67 -0.80 -9.70 4.29
CA LYS A 67 0.51 -9.05 4.21
C LYS A 67 1.23 -9.38 2.91
N GLU A 68 1.31 -10.67 2.58
CA GLU A 68 2.01 -11.18 1.41
C GLU A 68 1.34 -10.68 0.13
N TRP A 69 0.01 -10.70 0.05
CA TRP A 69 -0.72 -10.16 -1.10
C TRP A 69 -0.45 -8.68 -1.35
N ILE A 70 -0.38 -7.86 -0.30
CA ILE A 70 -0.06 -6.44 -0.44
C ILE A 70 1.38 -6.26 -0.90
N ILE A 71 2.33 -7.01 -0.32
CA ILE A 71 3.75 -6.95 -0.72
C ILE A 71 3.91 -7.37 -2.18
N ASP A 72 3.33 -8.50 -2.59
CA ASP A 72 3.43 -9.00 -3.97
C ASP A 72 2.84 -7.98 -4.96
N ARG A 73 1.75 -7.32 -4.58
CA ARG A 73 1.15 -6.26 -5.40
C ARG A 73 2.11 -5.10 -5.63
N LEU A 74 2.83 -4.66 -4.58
CA LEU A 74 3.82 -3.59 -4.66
C LEU A 74 5.08 -4.03 -5.40
N VAL A 75 5.52 -5.29 -5.23
CA VAL A 75 6.65 -5.84 -6.00
C VAL A 75 6.34 -5.80 -7.49
N VAL A 76 5.15 -6.23 -7.91
CA VAL A 76 4.74 -6.15 -9.32
C VAL A 76 4.67 -4.69 -9.81
N LEU A 77 4.29 -3.73 -8.95
CA LEU A 77 4.31 -2.32 -9.30
C LEU A 77 5.74 -1.81 -9.53
N CYS A 78 6.68 -2.17 -8.65
CA CYS A 78 8.10 -1.87 -8.81
C CYS A 78 8.66 -2.48 -10.10
N ASP A 79 8.38 -3.75 -10.36
CA ASP A 79 8.86 -4.47 -11.55
C ASP A 79 8.27 -3.86 -12.83
N THR A 80 7.01 -3.45 -12.80
CA THR A 80 6.38 -2.73 -13.91
C THR A 80 7.15 -1.44 -14.20
N ILE A 81 7.44 -0.64 -13.17
CA ILE A 81 8.19 0.61 -13.35
C ILE A 81 9.57 0.34 -13.95
N ARG A 82 10.34 -0.60 -13.38
CA ARG A 82 11.68 -0.94 -13.89
C ARG A 82 11.65 -1.45 -15.32
N ASN A 83 10.74 -2.39 -15.63
CA ASN A 83 10.69 -3.03 -16.94
C ASN A 83 10.28 -2.05 -18.04
N PHE A 84 9.27 -1.21 -17.80
CA PHE A 84 8.85 -0.23 -18.81
C PHE A 84 9.90 0.88 -18.99
N ALA A 85 10.55 1.33 -17.90
CA ALA A 85 11.64 2.31 -17.99
C ALA A 85 12.85 1.76 -18.78
N ALA A 86 13.25 0.50 -18.50
CA ALA A 86 14.34 -0.19 -19.19
C ALA A 86 14.04 -0.40 -20.69
N ASN A 87 12.77 -0.60 -21.05
CA ASN A 87 12.32 -0.70 -22.44
C ASN A 87 12.14 0.66 -23.14
N GLY A 88 12.60 1.76 -22.53
CA GLY A 88 12.60 3.08 -23.16
C GLY A 88 11.30 3.87 -23.02
N ASN A 89 10.36 3.45 -22.16
CA ASN A 89 9.14 4.22 -21.94
C ASN A 89 9.42 5.47 -21.08
N GLN A 90 9.31 6.65 -21.70
CA GLN A 90 9.62 7.94 -21.08
C GLN A 90 8.78 8.23 -19.82
N ALA A 91 7.52 7.81 -19.77
CA ALA A 91 6.67 8.06 -18.60
C ALA A 91 7.18 7.30 -17.37
N PHE A 92 7.61 6.06 -17.55
CA PHE A 92 8.16 5.24 -16.46
C PHE A 92 9.60 5.64 -16.09
N GLN A 93 10.40 6.12 -17.04
CA GLN A 93 11.69 6.75 -16.74
C GLN A 93 11.50 7.97 -15.83
N LYS A 94 10.56 8.85 -16.18
CA LYS A 94 10.23 10.01 -15.34
C LYS A 94 9.77 9.61 -13.93
N MET A 95 8.95 8.56 -13.79
CA MET A 95 8.56 8.04 -12.46
C MET A 95 9.76 7.59 -11.64
N MET A 96 10.79 7.00 -12.26
CA MET A 96 12.02 6.65 -11.56
C MET A 96 12.81 7.88 -11.14
N ASP A 97 12.96 8.87 -12.02
CA ASP A 97 13.66 10.12 -11.75
C ASP A 97 12.98 10.93 -10.62
N GLU A 98 11.65 10.88 -10.54
CA GLU A 98 10.84 11.47 -9.47
C GLU A 98 10.83 10.64 -8.18
N GLY A 99 11.51 9.49 -8.16
CA GLY A 99 11.70 8.67 -6.96
C GLY A 99 10.53 7.75 -6.61
N HIS A 100 9.58 7.51 -7.53
CA HIS A 100 8.41 6.66 -7.26
C HIS A 100 8.81 5.21 -6.98
N LEU A 101 9.80 4.68 -7.69
CA LEU A 101 10.32 3.33 -7.45
C LEU A 101 10.85 3.20 -6.01
N ALA A 102 11.71 4.14 -5.59
CA ALA A 102 12.26 4.17 -4.25
C ALA A 102 11.16 4.34 -3.19
N HIS A 103 10.09 5.08 -3.50
CA HIS A 103 8.93 5.20 -2.62
C HIS A 103 8.28 3.83 -2.36
N TYR A 104 7.89 3.09 -3.39
CA TYR A 104 7.24 1.78 -3.23
C TYR A 104 8.15 0.73 -2.58
N GLU A 105 9.44 0.73 -2.90
CA GLU A 105 10.42 -0.14 -2.23
C GLU A 105 10.49 0.12 -0.73
N ASN A 106 10.48 1.39 -0.33
CA ASN A 106 10.45 1.77 1.08
C ASN A 106 9.13 1.37 1.76
N GLU A 107 8.00 1.44 1.06
CA GLU A 107 6.72 0.99 1.59
C GLU A 107 6.66 -0.51 1.80
N ILE A 108 7.23 -1.31 0.90
CA ILE A 108 7.37 -2.76 1.09
C ILE A 108 8.13 -3.05 2.40
N GLN A 109 9.25 -2.38 2.64
CA GLN A 109 10.02 -2.57 3.87
C GLN A 109 9.25 -2.12 5.11
N PHE A 110 8.53 -1.01 4.99
CA PHE A 110 7.72 -0.48 6.08
C PHE A 110 6.57 -1.44 6.44
N ILE A 111 5.85 -1.97 5.45
CA ILE A 111 4.78 -2.97 5.66
C ILE A 111 5.37 -4.23 6.29
N LYS A 112 6.48 -4.76 5.77
CA LYS A 112 7.15 -5.93 6.37
C LYS A 112 7.46 -5.74 7.87
N LYS A 113 7.84 -4.52 8.26
CA LYS A 113 8.21 -4.19 9.64
C LYS A 113 7.02 -3.99 10.57
N HIS A 114 5.93 -3.40 10.07
CA HIS A 114 4.85 -2.88 10.91
C HIS A 114 3.50 -3.59 10.77
N TYR A 115 3.31 -4.45 9.76
CA TYR A 115 1.99 -5.03 9.48
C TYR A 115 1.37 -5.77 10.66
N GLU A 116 2.19 -6.49 11.45
CA GLU A 116 1.73 -7.21 12.64
C GLU A 116 1.15 -6.30 13.72
N ASP A 117 1.47 -5.00 13.71
CA ASP A 117 0.86 -4.01 14.61
C ASP A 117 -0.62 -3.72 14.27
N TRP A 118 -1.08 -4.11 13.06
CA TRP A 118 -2.37 -3.72 12.49
C TRP A 118 -3.39 -4.87 12.42
N ILE A 119 -3.01 -6.09 12.82
CA ILE A 119 -3.90 -7.27 12.85
C ILE A 119 -4.53 -7.42 14.23
#